data_AF-A0A225V8R0-F1
#
_entry.id   AF-A0A225V8R0-F1
#
_cell.length_a   1.000
_cell.length_b   1.000
_cell.length_c   1.000
_cell.angle_alpha   90.00
_cell.angle_beta   90.00
_cell.angle_gamma   90.00
#
_symmetry.space_group_name_H-M   'P 1'
#
loop_
_entity.id
_entity.type
_entity.pdbx_description
1 polymer ?
#
loop_
_entity_poly.entity_id
_entity_poly.type
_entity_poly.pdbx_seq_one_letter_code
_entity_poly.pdbx_strand_id
1 'polypeptide(L)' 'MIDGFVDNFKNRYLVPMFKTAQDNPNTEKLATKLQDALIDKWMAEGLKPDELKRMLSGVDSAEMIERYVKKLAG' A
#
# COMPACT_ATOMS: atom_id res chain seq x y z
N MET A 1 9.45 7.16 -7.34
CA MET A 1 9.49 5.71 -7.65
C MET A 1 8.11 5.10 -7.53
N ILE A 2 7.41 5.32 -6.41
CA ILE A 2 6.04 4.82 -6.23
C ILE A 2 5.03 5.43 -7.22
N ASP A 3 5.23 6.68 -7.65
CA ASP A 3 4.32 7.34 -8.61
C ASP A 3 4.21 6.57 -9.93
N GLY A 4 5.32 6.08 -10.48
CA GLY A 4 5.27 5.27 -11.72
C GLY A 4 4.46 3.98 -11.56
N PHE A 5 4.41 3.40 -10.35
CA PHE A 5 3.55 2.26 -10.06
C PHE A 5 2.08 2.69 -9.94
N VAL A 6 1.79 3.77 -9.20
CA VAL A 6 0.43 4.29 -8.98
C VAL A 6 -0.20 4.82 -10.27
N ASP A 7 0.59 5.40 -11.16
CA ASP A 7 0.16 5.92 -12.46
C ASP A 7 -0.27 4.80 -13.43
N ASN A 8 0.28 3.58 -13.27
CA ASN A 8 0.08 2.47 -14.20
C ASN A 8 -0.74 1.31 -13.61
N PHE A 9 -0.80 1.19 -12.28
CA PHE A 9 -1.44 0.08 -11.60
C PHE A 9 -2.33 0.58 -10.47
N LYS A 10 -3.56 0.02 -10.40
CA LYS A 10 -4.50 0.33 -9.31
C LYS A 10 -3.97 -0.22 -7.98
N ASN A 11 -4.30 0.46 -6.88
CA ASN A 11 -3.96 0.04 -5.50
C ASN A 11 -4.28 -1.44 -5.23
N ARG A 12 -5.42 -1.95 -5.74
CA ARG A 12 -5.83 -3.36 -5.58
C ARG A 12 -4.88 -4.39 -6.21
N TYR A 13 -3.99 -3.97 -7.11
CA TYR A 13 -2.97 -4.81 -7.71
C TYR A 13 -1.60 -4.59 -7.07
N LEU A 14 -1.29 -3.35 -6.68
CA LEU A 14 -0.02 -3.00 -6.03
C LEU A 14 0.13 -3.64 -4.65
N VAL A 15 -0.93 -3.63 -3.84
CA VAL A 15 -0.91 -4.24 -2.50
C VAL A 15 -0.50 -5.72 -2.53
N PRO A 16 -1.17 -6.62 -3.27
CA PRO A 16 -0.76 -8.02 -3.30
C PRO A 16 0.59 -8.21 -4.01
N MET A 17 0.91 -7.42 -5.04
CA MET A 17 2.21 -7.49 -5.72
C MET A 17 3.37 -7.23 -4.76
N PHE A 18 3.26 -6.17 -3.94
CA PHE A 18 4.29 -5.85 -2.96
C PHE A 18 4.29 -6.84 -1.81
N LYS A 19 3.13 -7.36 -1.39
CA LYS A 19 3.07 -8.42 -0.39
C LYS A 19 3.82 -9.68 -0.84
N THR A 20 3.55 -10.18 -2.06
CA THR A 20 4.28 -11.32 -2.62
C THR A 20 5.78 -11.04 -2.77
N ALA A 21 6.16 -9.82 -3.16
CA ALA A 21 7.58 -9.43 -3.22
C ALA A 21 8.22 -9.33 -1.82
N GLN A 22 7.44 -9.03 -0.78
CA GLN A 22 7.93 -8.98 0.59
C GLN A 22 8.27 -10.37 1.12
N ASP A 23 7.51 -11.40 0.74
CA ASP A 23 7.73 -12.79 1.16
C ASP A 23 8.99 -13.42 0.54
N ASN A 24 9.59 -12.79 -0.48
CA ASN A 24 10.83 -13.25 -1.10
C ASN A 24 12.04 -12.48 -0.52
N PRO A 25 13.02 -13.16 0.10
CA PRO A 25 14.18 -12.51 0.75
C PRO A 25 14.99 -11.59 -0.17
N ASN A 26 15.01 -11.88 -1.48
CA ASN A 26 15.75 -11.06 -2.45
C ASN A 26 15.06 -9.73 -2.76
N THR A 27 13.75 -9.64 -2.55
CA THR A 27 12.93 -8.46 -2.84
C THR A 27 12.33 -7.81 -1.60
N GLU A 28 12.42 -8.45 -0.42
CA GLU A 28 11.84 -8.01 0.85
C GLU A 28 12.12 -6.54 1.15
N LYS A 29 13.40 -6.14 1.16
CA LYS A 29 13.80 -4.77 1.49
C LYS A 29 13.23 -3.73 0.54
N LEU A 30 13.10 -4.05 -0.75
CA LEU A 30 12.52 -3.15 -1.74
C LEU A 30 11.00 -3.11 -1.60
N ALA A 31 10.36 -4.27 -1.41
CA ALA A 31 8.92 -4.39 -1.23
C ALA A 31 8.42 -3.63 -0.01
N THR A 32 9.10 -3.74 1.14
CA THR A 32 8.78 -2.98 2.35
C THR A 32 8.86 -1.48 2.10
N LYS A 33 9.91 -0.99 1.42
CA LYS A 33 10.02 0.43 1.05
C LYS A 33 8.91 0.90 0.11
N LEU A 34 8.48 0.04 -0.82
CA LEU A 34 7.38 0.35 -1.74
C LEU A 34 6.02 0.36 -1.02
N GLN A 35 5.78 -0.54 -0.06
CA GLN A 35 4.60 -0.49 0.80
C GLN A 35 4.58 0.80 1.64
N ASP A 36 5.71 1.19 2.24
CA ASP A 36 5.82 2.44 3.00
C ASP A 36 5.49 3.65 2.14
N ALA A 37 6.09 3.73 0.95
CA ALA A 37 5.87 4.80 0.00
C ALA A 37 4.42 4.84 -0.52
N LEU A 38 3.76 3.68 -0.65
CA LEU A 38 2.36 3.60 -1.05
C LEU A 38 1.44 4.16 0.03
N ILE A 39 1.71 3.84 1.30
CA ILE A 39 1.00 4.40 2.46
C ILE A 39 1.20 5.92 2.51
N ASP A 40 2.43 6.41 2.30
CA ASP A 40 2.72 7.84 2.24
C ASP A 40 1.98 8.54 1.09
N LYS A 41 1.87 7.88 -0.06
CA LYS A 41 1.08 8.38 -1.18
C LYS A 41 -0.40 8.52 -0.81
N TRP A 42 -0.99 7.50 -0.18
CA TRP A 42 -2.39 7.57 0.27
C TRP A 42 -2.63 8.71 1.27
N MET A 43 -1.65 9.01 2.13
CA MET A 43 -1.72 10.16 3.04
C MET A 43 -1.64 11.48 2.28
N ALA A 44 -0.70 11.61 1.35
CA ALA A 44 -0.53 12.82 0.55
C ALA A 44 -1.76 13.11 -0.33
N GLU A 45 -2.44 12.07 -0.82
CA GLU A 45 -3.70 12.16 -1.56
C GLU A 45 -4.93 12.38 -0.65
N GLY A 46 -4.78 12.26 0.67
CA GLY A 46 -5.87 12.46 1.63
C GLY A 46 -6.97 11.39 1.57
N LEU A 47 -6.63 10.17 1.13
CA LEU A 47 -7.61 9.09 0.97
C LEU A 47 -8.23 8.70 2.31
N LYS A 48 -9.55 8.65 2.43
CA LYS A 48 -10.17 8.27 3.71
C LYS A 48 -10.02 6.76 3.96
N PRO A 49 -9.91 6.31 5.23
CA PRO A 49 -9.83 4.87 5.54
C PRO A 49 -10.96 4.04 4.91
N ASP A 50 -12.19 4.55 4.87
CA ASP A 50 -13.32 3.83 4.27
C ASP A 50 -13.27 3.80 2.74
N GLU A 51 -12.66 4.81 2.11
CA GLU A 51 -12.39 4.79 0.68
C GLU A 51 -11.33 3.75 0.34
N LEU A 52 -10.24 3.69 1.11
CA LEU A 52 -9.20 2.65 0.94
C LEU A 52 -9.77 1.24 1.11
N LYS A 53 -10.60 1.00 2.13
CA LYS A 53 -11.29 -0.28 2.31
C LYS A 53 -12.14 -0.66 1.10
N ARG A 54 -12.84 0.31 0.49
CA ARG A 54 -13.63 0.10 -0.72
C ARG A 54 -12.74 -0.22 -1.93
N MET A 55 -11.64 0.53 -2.11
CA MET A 55 -10.69 0.31 -3.21
C MET A 55 -10.00 -1.05 -3.13
N LEU A 56 -9.75 -1.54 -1.91
CA LEU A 56 -9.03 -2.77 -1.61
C LEU A 56 -9.97 -3.94 -1.25
N SER A 57 -11.26 -3.82 -1.54
CA SER A 57 -12.23 -4.88 -1.29
C SER A 57 -11.84 -6.17 -2.02
N GLY A 58 -11.81 -7.29 -1.30
CA GLY A 58 -11.36 -8.59 -1.82
C GLY A 58 -9.84 -8.74 -1.95
N VAL A 59 -9.06 -7.81 -1.40
CA VAL A 59 -7.59 -7.88 -1.32
C VAL A 59 -7.19 -8.08 0.14
N ASP A 60 -6.18 -8.90 0.37
CA ASP A 60 -5.55 -9.03 1.69
C ASP A 60 -4.69 -7.79 1.99
N SER A 61 -5.34 -6.76 2.52
CA SER A 61 -4.76 -5.43 2.77
C SER A 61 -4.91 -4.96 4.22
N ALA A 62 -5.31 -5.84 5.14
CA ALA A 62 -5.66 -5.47 6.51
C ALA A 62 -4.48 -4.82 7.25
N GLU A 63 -3.28 -5.42 7.13
CA GLU A 63 -2.05 -4.90 7.74
C GLU A 63 -1.68 -3.51 7.21
N MET A 64 -1.75 -3.29 5.89
CA MET A 64 -1.42 -1.99 5.30
C MET A 64 -2.44 -0.91 5.69
N ILE A 65 -3.73 -1.25 5.76
CA ILE A 65 -4.78 -0.34 6.23
C ILE A 65 -4.56 0.02 7.70
N GLU A 66 -4.18 -0.95 8.55
CA GLU A 66 -3.89 -0.70 9.96
C GLU A 66 -2.72 0.28 10.12
N ARG A 67 -1.64 0.09 9.35
CA ARG A 67 -0.49 1.00 9.35
C ARG A 67 -0.84 2.39 8.88
N TYR A 68 -1.67 2.50 7.83
CA TYR A 68 -2.19 3.77 7.36
C TYR A 68 -2.98 4.51 8.45
N VAL A 69 -3.92 3.82 9.11
CA VAL A 69 -4.73 4.40 10.20
C VAL A 69 -3.87 4.82 11.39
N LYS A 70 -2.86 4.03 11.77
CA LYS A 70 -1.91 4.40 12.83
C LYS A 70 -1.14 5.67 12.46
N LYS A 71 -0.69 5.80 11.21
CA LYS A 71 0.03 6.97 10.71
C LYS A 71 -0.83 8.24 10.65
N LEU A 72 -2.14 8.11 10.42
CA LEU A 72 -3.07 9.24 10.48
C LEU A 72 -3.35 9.73 11.91
N ALA A 73 -3.21 8.85 12.91
CA ALA A 73 -3.53 9.15 14.30
C ALA A 73 -2.34 9.72 15.10
N GLY A 74 -1.14 9.70 14.54
CA GLY A 74 0.09 10.25 15.14
C GLY A 74 0.53 11.54 14.47
#